data_AF-A0A0A9HD71-F1
#
_entry.id   AF-A0A0A9HD71-F1
#
_cell.length_a   1.000
_cell.length_b   1.000
_cell.length_c   1.000
_cell.angle_alpha   90.00
_cell.angle_beta   90.00
_cell.angle_gamma   90.00
#
_symmetry.space_group_name_H-M   'P 1'
#
loop_
_entity.id
_entity.type
_entity.pdbx_description
1 polymer ?
#
loop_
_entity_poly.entity_id
_entity_poly.type
_entity_poly.pdbx_seq_one_letter_code
_entity_poly.pdbx_strand_id
1 'polypeptide(L)'
;MWSRNIKTFSPCSNILIENSVCWLVIMERAVILLFDLDRQNLAFIDGPLDEFDINAYMRGECHYSILAADSGGLNFIVLAGFSVRVWKRMSDGDGVARWMLGNTIEPSSLLPLRPAEDKHKMPVTIMGLDDDGSVIFRLADSGDVFMVHLESMQCKKLSQKLKYGLCYPFASFYAAGK
;
A
#
# COMPACT_ATOMS: atom_id res chain seq x y z
N MET A 1 -18.48 9.05 5.83
CA MET A 1 -18.39 10.04 4.74
C MET A 1 -16.97 9.93 4.22
N TRP A 2 -16.76 9.46 2.98
CA TRP A 2 -15.42 9.22 2.44
C TRP A 2 -14.60 10.52 2.48
N SER A 3 -13.42 10.52 3.10
CA SER A 3 -12.64 11.74 3.30
C SER A 3 -12.20 12.35 1.97
N ARG A 4 -11.95 13.66 1.99
CA ARG A 4 -11.42 14.42 0.83
C ARG A 4 -9.90 14.46 0.80
N ASN A 5 -9.22 13.95 1.82
CA ASN A 5 -7.77 14.04 1.97
C ASN A 5 -7.12 12.73 1.49
N ILE A 6 -7.04 12.59 0.18
CA ILE A 6 -6.36 11.46 -0.44
C ILE A 6 -4.86 11.77 -0.45
N LYS A 7 -4.05 11.01 0.30
CA LYS A 7 -2.60 11.01 0.12
C LYS A 7 -2.29 10.06 -1.04
N THR A 8 -1.99 10.63 -2.20
CA THR A 8 -1.61 9.86 -3.39
C THR A 8 -0.22 9.24 -3.21
N PHE A 9 -0.06 7.96 -3.52
CA PHE A 9 1.21 7.25 -3.40
C PHE A 9 1.92 7.27 -4.76
N SER A 10 3.16 7.75 -4.74
CA SER A 10 4.13 7.41 -5.78
C SER A 10 4.58 5.97 -5.55
N PRO A 11 4.89 5.19 -6.62
CA PRO A 11 5.52 3.87 -6.49
C PRO A 11 6.82 3.90 -5.67
N CYS A 12 7.41 5.08 -5.46
CA CYS A 12 8.49 5.33 -4.51
C CYS A 12 7.93 5.93 -3.21
N SER A 13 7.25 5.11 -2.42
CA SER A 13 6.63 5.56 -1.15
C SER A 13 7.73 5.76 -0.10
N ASN A 14 8.06 7.01 0.21
CA ASN A 14 8.78 7.34 1.44
C ASN A 14 7.78 7.71 2.53
N ILE A 15 8.05 7.29 3.76
CA ILE A 15 7.22 7.61 4.91
C ILE A 15 8.11 8.09 6.02
N LEU A 16 7.72 9.19 6.67
CA LEU A 16 8.32 9.63 7.91
C LEU A 16 7.53 9.01 9.06
N ILE A 17 8.20 8.18 9.87
CA ILE A 17 7.63 7.59 11.08
C ILE A 17 8.47 8.11 12.23
N GLU A 18 7.83 8.85 13.14
CA GLU A 18 8.50 9.57 14.23
C GLU A 18 9.61 10.47 13.68
N ASN A 19 10.87 10.02 13.74
CA ASN A 19 12.04 10.72 13.22
C ASN A 19 12.89 9.87 12.26
N SER A 20 12.31 8.82 11.70
CA SER A 20 12.96 7.94 10.73
C SER A 20 12.29 8.03 9.37
N VAL A 21 13.10 8.17 8.32
CA VAL A 21 12.61 8.08 6.94
C VAL A 21 12.68 6.61 6.50
N CYS A 22 11.55 6.10 6.04
CA CYS A 22 11.39 4.72 5.58
C CYS A 22 11.23 4.70 4.06
N TRP A 23 11.99 3.85 3.36
CA TRP A 23 11.82 3.60 1.92
C TRP A 23 11.65 2.11 1.65
N LEU A 24 10.67 1.78 0.82
CA LEU A 24 10.56 0.44 0.24
C LEU A 24 11.47 0.32 -0.99
N VAL A 25 12.33 -0.69 -0.99
CA VAL A 25 13.22 -1.02 -2.09
C VAL A 25 12.90 -2.44 -2.56
N ILE A 26 12.59 -2.58 -3.85
CA ILE A 26 12.29 -3.85 -4.49
C ILE A 26 13.48 -4.25 -5.39
N MET A 27 14.15 -5.35 -5.01
CA MET A 27 15.26 -5.94 -5.77
C MET A 27 15.02 -7.45 -5.92
N GLU A 28 15.96 -8.30 -5.49
CA GLU A 28 15.73 -9.75 -5.33
C GLU A 28 14.77 -10.10 -4.18
N ARG A 29 14.51 -9.13 -3.31
CA ARG A 29 13.53 -9.17 -2.22
C ARG A 29 12.98 -7.78 -1.96
N ALA A 30 11.89 -7.70 -1.21
CA ALA A 30 11.39 -6.44 -0.66
C ALA A 30 12.15 -6.10 0.63
N VAL A 31 12.80 -4.94 0.67
CA VAL A 31 13.53 -4.44 1.85
C VAL A 31 13.04 -3.04 2.19
N ILE A 32 12.86 -2.77 3.48
CA ILE A 32 12.59 -1.45 4.00
C ILE A 32 13.90 -0.87 4.54
N LEU A 33 14.30 0.26 3.97
CA LEU A 33 15.40 1.09 4.49
C LEU A 33 14.84 2.03 5.54
N LEU A 34 15.42 2.05 6.74
CA LEU A 34 15.09 3.01 7.79
C LEU A 34 16.30 3.87 8.07
N PHE A 35 16.18 5.17 7.85
CA PHE A 35 17.21 6.14 8.20
C PHE A 35 16.74 7.00 9.36
N ASP A 36 17.38 6.84 10.51
CA ASP A 36 17.15 7.65 11.71
C ASP A 36 17.82 9.02 11.51
N LEU A 37 17.02 10.08 11.56
CA LEU A 37 17.51 11.44 11.32
C LEU A 37 18.36 11.99 12.49
N ASP A 38 18.13 11.53 13.72
CA ASP A 38 18.90 11.96 14.90
C ASP A 38 20.24 11.24 14.97
N ARG A 39 20.21 9.91 14.85
CA ARG A 39 21.39 9.06 14.98
C ARG A 39 22.21 9.00 13.70
N GLN A 40 21.64 9.45 12.58
CA GLN A 40 22.23 9.41 11.25
C GLN A 40 22.71 8.01 10.85
N ASN A 41 21.94 6.98 11.22
CA ASN A 41 22.25 5.61 10.91
C ASN A 41 21.18 4.98 10.01
N LEU A 42 21.59 3.96 9.28
CA LEU A 42 20.74 3.22 8.35
C LEU A 42 20.55 1.80 8.87
N ALA A 43 19.29 1.38 8.98
CA ALA A 43 18.89 0.02 9.30
C ALA A 43 18.07 -0.57 8.14
N PHE A 44 17.98 -1.90 8.13
CA PHE A 44 17.29 -2.65 7.10
C PHE A 44 16.29 -3.59 7.77
N ILE A 45 15.08 -3.64 7.23
CA ILE A 45 14.05 -4.61 7.62
C ILE A 45 13.63 -5.35 6.36
N ASP A 46 13.87 -6.66 6.31
CA ASP A 46 13.34 -7.49 5.25
C ASP A 46 11.81 -7.51 5.33
N GLY A 47 11.13 -7.41 4.19
CA GLY A 47 9.70 -7.59 4.07
C GLY A 47 9.26 -9.04 4.37
N PRO A 48 7.95 -9.32 4.38
CA PRO A 48 7.46 -10.69 4.52
C PRO A 48 7.92 -11.54 3.34
N LEU A 49 8.83 -12.50 3.59
CA LEU A 49 9.51 -13.30 2.57
C LEU A 49 8.56 -14.18 1.76
N ASP A 50 7.55 -14.75 2.40
CA ASP A 50 6.59 -15.67 1.76
C ASP A 50 5.69 -14.99 0.73
N GLU A 51 5.71 -13.65 0.66
CA GLU A 51 4.83 -12.84 -0.17
C GLU A 51 5.51 -12.16 -1.34
N PHE A 52 6.81 -12.33 -1.44
CA PHE A 52 7.60 -11.67 -2.47
C PHE A 52 7.65 -12.51 -3.75
N ASP A 53 7.02 -12.02 -4.80
CA ASP A 53 7.08 -12.56 -6.16
C ASP A 53 7.53 -11.46 -7.12
N ILE A 54 8.84 -11.44 -7.41
CA ILE A 54 9.45 -10.47 -8.33
C ILE A 54 8.86 -10.58 -9.74
N ASN A 55 8.49 -11.78 -10.19
CA ASN A 55 7.95 -11.95 -11.54
C ASN A 55 6.54 -11.37 -11.64
N ALA A 56 5.70 -11.59 -10.63
CA ALA A 56 4.39 -10.95 -10.53
C ALA A 56 4.50 -9.42 -10.44
N TYR A 57 5.47 -8.90 -9.68
CA TYR A 57 5.73 -7.46 -9.58
C TYR A 57 6.13 -6.86 -10.93
N MET A 58 7.06 -7.50 -11.64
CA MET A 58 7.52 -7.05 -12.96
C MET A 58 6.42 -7.13 -14.02
N ARG A 59 5.47 -8.06 -13.90
CA ARG A 59 4.26 -8.11 -14.74
C ARG A 59 3.17 -7.12 -14.32
N GLY A 60 3.34 -6.43 -13.19
CA GLY A 60 2.36 -5.52 -12.61
C GLY A 60 1.15 -6.20 -11.98
N GLU A 61 1.21 -7.52 -11.77
CA GLU A 61 0.16 -8.34 -11.16
C GLU A 61 0.08 -8.14 -9.65
N CYS A 62 1.21 -7.76 -9.04
CA CYS A 62 1.27 -7.34 -7.66
C CYS A 62 1.98 -6.00 -7.48
N HIS A 63 1.66 -5.32 -6.38
CA HIS A 63 2.28 -4.09 -5.95
C HIS A 63 2.55 -4.14 -4.45
N TYR A 64 3.70 -3.61 -4.04
CA TYR A 64 4.14 -3.55 -2.65
C TYR A 64 4.17 -2.11 -2.18
N SER A 65 3.77 -1.86 -0.95
CA SER A 65 3.87 -0.55 -0.32
C SER A 65 4.11 -0.68 1.18
N ILE A 66 4.52 0.41 1.82
CA ILE A 66 4.68 0.51 3.26
C ILE A 66 3.75 1.61 3.78
N LEU A 67 3.31 1.49 5.04
CA LEU A 67 2.46 2.46 5.72
C LEU A 67 2.89 2.60 7.18
N ALA A 68 2.68 3.78 7.76
CA ALA A 68 2.74 3.94 9.21
C ALA A 68 1.57 3.16 9.84
N ALA A 69 1.83 2.49 10.96
CA ALA A 69 0.81 1.86 11.78
C ALA A 69 0.36 2.82 12.89
N ASP A 70 -0.91 2.79 13.26
CA ASP A 70 -1.48 3.65 14.31
C ASP A 70 -0.77 3.51 15.67
N SER A 71 -0.17 2.35 15.92
CA SER A 71 0.60 2.05 17.13
C SER A 71 2.06 2.52 17.08
N GLY A 72 2.44 3.38 16.14
CA GLY A 72 3.83 3.86 15.98
C GLY A 72 4.77 2.88 15.28
N GLY A 73 4.23 1.96 14.47
CA GLY A 73 4.99 0.91 13.78
C GLY A 73 4.92 0.99 12.25
N LEU A 74 5.33 -0.09 11.60
CA LEU A 74 5.25 -0.26 10.14
C LEU A 74 4.24 -1.33 9.75
N ASN A 75 3.45 -1.01 8.72
CA ASN A 75 2.63 -1.93 7.97
C ASN A 75 3.25 -2.15 6.59
N PHE A 76 3.21 -3.39 6.11
CA PHE A 76 3.60 -3.77 4.75
C PHE A 76 2.37 -4.24 3.99
N ILE A 77 2.14 -3.65 2.81
CA ILE A 77 0.94 -3.85 2.02
C ILE A 77 1.31 -4.62 0.76
N VAL A 78 0.62 -5.72 0.52
CA VAL A 78 0.67 -6.50 -0.72
C VAL A 78 -0.66 -6.36 -1.41
N LEU A 79 -0.69 -5.76 -2.59
CA LEU A 79 -1.82 -5.80 -3.49
C LEU A 79 -1.52 -6.83 -4.57
N ALA A 80 -2.35 -7.85 -4.75
CA ALA A 80 -2.25 -8.82 -5.83
C ALA A 80 -3.62 -9.01 -6.47
N GLY A 81 -3.77 -8.54 -7.71
CA GLY A 81 -5.09 -8.43 -8.34
C GLY A 81 -6.02 -7.50 -7.54
N PHE A 82 -7.07 -8.05 -6.94
CA PHE A 82 -7.92 -7.28 -6.02
C PHE A 82 -7.60 -7.51 -4.54
N SER A 83 -6.83 -8.55 -4.20
CA SER A 83 -6.56 -8.86 -2.80
C SER A 83 -5.54 -7.89 -2.21
N VAL A 84 -5.91 -7.21 -1.12
CA VAL A 84 -5.01 -6.38 -0.31
C VAL A 84 -4.69 -7.14 0.97
N ARG A 85 -3.42 -7.44 1.20
CA ARG A 85 -2.95 -8.05 2.43
C ARG A 85 -2.11 -7.06 3.20
N VAL A 86 -2.44 -6.92 4.49
CA VAL A 86 -1.80 -6.00 5.41
C VAL A 86 -1.01 -6.82 6.42
N TRP A 87 0.31 -6.68 6.36
CA TRP A 87 1.25 -7.28 7.30
C TRP A 87 1.65 -6.25 8.33
N LYS A 88 1.52 -6.60 9.60
CA LYS A 88 1.90 -5.75 10.72
C LYS A 88 3.22 -6.22 11.28
N ARG A 89 4.12 -5.29 11.60
CA ARG A 89 5.37 -5.61 12.29
C ARG A 89 5.10 -5.64 13.80
N MET A 90 5.20 -6.80 14.43
CA MET A 90 4.97 -6.98 15.88
C MET A 90 6.12 -7.76 16.53
N SER A 91 6.45 -7.47 17.78
CA SER A 91 7.35 -8.31 18.59
C SER A 91 6.54 -9.31 19.41
N ASP A 92 6.88 -10.59 19.35
CA ASP A 92 6.17 -11.64 20.07
C ASP A 92 6.84 -11.96 21.40
N GLY A 93 6.90 -10.99 22.31
CA GLY A 93 7.34 -11.20 23.71
C GLY A 93 8.81 -11.62 23.91
N ASP A 94 9.49 -12.15 22.89
CA ASP A 94 10.90 -12.53 22.84
C ASP A 94 11.82 -11.37 22.38
N GLY A 95 11.21 -10.22 22.07
CA GLY A 95 11.88 -9.00 21.61
C GLY A 95 12.22 -8.98 20.13
N VAL A 96 11.98 -10.06 19.37
CA VAL A 96 12.22 -10.12 17.93
C VAL A 96 10.97 -9.67 17.20
N ALA A 97 11.04 -8.55 16.49
CA ALA A 97 9.94 -8.14 15.62
C ALA A 97 9.80 -9.13 14.44
N ARG A 98 8.56 -9.52 14.11
CA ARG A 98 8.20 -10.37 12.96
C ARG A 98 7.04 -9.76 12.18
N TRP A 99 6.92 -10.15 10.92
CA TRP A 99 5.76 -9.79 10.11
C TRP A 99 4.64 -10.79 10.39
N MET A 100 3.51 -10.28 10.83
CA MET A 100 2.30 -11.06 11.06
C MET A 100 1.23 -10.58 10.11
N LEU A 101 0.58 -11.52 9.40
CA LEU A 101 -0.55 -11.19 8.56
C LEU A 101 -1.68 -10.69 9.46
N GLY A 102 -1.97 -9.39 9.37
CA GLY A 102 -2.98 -8.75 10.20
C GLY A 102 -4.37 -8.91 9.59
N ASN A 103 -4.51 -8.54 8.31
CA ASN A 103 -5.77 -8.64 7.61
C ASN A 103 -5.55 -9.01 6.14
N THR A 104 -6.46 -9.82 5.58
CA THR A 104 -6.56 -10.07 4.15
C THR A 104 -7.91 -9.56 3.67
N ILE A 105 -7.85 -8.65 2.73
CA ILE A 105 -9.00 -7.95 2.20
C ILE A 105 -9.15 -8.43 0.77
N GLU A 106 -10.18 -9.23 0.51
CA GLU A 106 -10.53 -9.66 -0.83
C GLU A 106 -11.81 -8.94 -1.29
N PRO A 107 -11.68 -7.87 -2.10
CA PRO A 107 -12.78 -7.25 -2.84
C PRO A 107 -13.33 -8.16 -3.94
N SER A 108 -13.01 -9.46 -3.95
CA SER A 108 -13.30 -10.40 -5.03
C SER A 108 -14.81 -10.52 -5.31
N SER A 109 -15.65 -10.24 -4.31
CA SER A 109 -17.11 -10.17 -4.43
C SER A 109 -17.65 -8.83 -4.99
N LEU A 110 -16.83 -7.77 -5.01
CA LEU A 110 -17.27 -6.39 -5.26
C LEU A 110 -17.14 -5.96 -6.71
N LEU A 111 -16.46 -6.75 -7.54
CA LEU A 111 -16.29 -6.50 -8.96
C LEU A 111 -16.75 -7.72 -9.77
N PRO A 112 -17.98 -7.70 -10.32
CA PRO A 112 -18.48 -8.74 -11.22
C PRO A 112 -17.75 -8.78 -12.58
N LEU A 113 -16.56 -8.18 -12.67
CA LEU A 113 -15.95 -7.77 -13.93
C LEU A 113 -15.30 -8.91 -14.72
N ARG A 114 -14.84 -10.02 -14.10
CA ARG A 114 -14.21 -11.18 -14.80
C ARG A 114 -14.27 -12.50 -13.99
N PRO A 115 -14.04 -13.67 -14.63
CA PRO A 115 -13.93 -14.96 -13.97
C PRO A 115 -12.89 -14.95 -12.84
N ALA A 116 -13.11 -15.76 -11.80
CA ALA A 116 -12.24 -15.79 -10.60
C ALA A 116 -10.76 -16.05 -10.93
N GLU A 117 -10.49 -16.83 -11.97
CA GLU A 117 -9.16 -17.24 -12.43
C GLU A 117 -8.31 -16.06 -12.96
N ASP A 118 -8.96 -15.00 -13.46
CA ASP A 118 -8.29 -13.82 -14.01
C ASP A 118 -8.08 -12.71 -12.98
N LYS A 119 -8.77 -12.78 -11.82
CA LYS A 119 -8.77 -11.71 -10.82
C LYS A 119 -7.41 -11.52 -10.16
N HIS A 120 -6.64 -12.58 -9.97
CA HIS A 120 -5.33 -12.55 -9.30
C HIS A 120 -4.16 -12.15 -10.23
N LYS A 121 -4.37 -12.23 -11.55
CA LYS A 121 -3.37 -11.86 -12.56
C LYS A 121 -3.67 -10.50 -13.19
N MET A 122 -4.65 -9.77 -12.65
CA MET A 122 -5.04 -8.48 -13.18
C MET A 122 -3.94 -7.46 -12.86
N PRO A 123 -3.38 -6.76 -13.85
CA PRO A 123 -2.40 -5.75 -13.54
C PRO A 123 -3.08 -4.55 -12.86
N VAL A 124 -2.60 -4.22 -11.66
CA VAL A 124 -3.19 -3.20 -10.79
C VAL A 124 -2.10 -2.28 -10.26
N THR A 125 -2.46 -1.01 -10.03
CA THR A 125 -1.53 -0.04 -9.44
C THR A 125 -2.18 0.64 -8.25
N ILE A 126 -1.50 0.68 -7.10
CA ILE A 126 -1.90 1.51 -5.97
C ILE A 126 -1.61 2.96 -6.33
N MET A 127 -2.63 3.81 -6.24
CA MET A 127 -2.55 5.24 -6.53
C MET A 127 -2.50 6.09 -5.25
N GLY A 128 -2.94 5.54 -4.12
CA GLY A 128 -3.28 6.33 -2.94
C GLY A 128 -3.63 5.49 -1.71
N LEU A 129 -3.38 6.02 -0.52
CA LEU A 129 -4.05 5.65 0.73
C LEU A 129 -4.51 6.94 1.40
N ASP A 130 -5.74 7.01 1.89
CA ASP A 130 -6.16 8.10 2.76
C ASP A 130 -5.87 7.82 4.23
N ASP A 131 -6.00 8.84 5.07
CA ASP A 131 -5.76 8.75 6.51
C ASP A 131 -6.79 7.86 7.23
N ASP A 132 -7.93 7.56 6.59
CA ASP A 132 -8.98 6.69 7.11
C ASP A 132 -8.74 5.21 6.72
N GLY A 133 -7.57 4.89 6.14
CA GLY A 133 -7.22 3.53 5.75
C GLY A 133 -7.94 3.05 4.49
N SER A 134 -8.35 3.94 3.59
CA SER A 134 -8.88 3.60 2.27
C SER A 134 -7.77 3.58 1.23
N VAL A 135 -7.64 2.48 0.49
CA VAL A 135 -6.71 2.34 -0.65
C VAL A 135 -7.41 2.75 -1.94
N ILE A 136 -6.71 3.51 -2.78
CA ILE A 136 -7.12 3.78 -4.16
C ILE A 136 -6.25 2.94 -5.09
N PHE A 137 -6.88 2.16 -5.96
CA PHE A 137 -6.17 1.43 -7.02
C PHE A 137 -6.76 1.69 -8.40
N ARG A 138 -5.91 1.52 -9.41
CA ARG A 138 -6.24 1.63 -10.83
C ARG A 138 -6.07 0.28 -11.51
N LEU A 139 -7.04 -0.11 -12.32
CA LEU A 139 -6.90 -1.21 -13.26
C LEU A 139 -6.08 -0.77 -14.47
N ALA A 140 -5.01 -1.51 -14.79
CA ALA A 140 -4.13 -1.14 -15.88
C ALA A 140 -4.81 -1.20 -17.26
N ASP A 141 -5.74 -2.14 -17.45
CA ASP A 141 -6.39 -2.41 -18.74
C ASP A 141 -7.44 -1.36 -19.12
N SER A 142 -8.29 -0.99 -18.16
CA SER A 142 -9.44 -0.11 -18.35
C SER A 142 -9.17 1.32 -17.90
N GLY A 143 -8.12 1.52 -17.09
CA GLY A 143 -7.86 2.78 -16.39
C GLY A 143 -8.88 3.08 -15.30
N ASP A 144 -9.81 2.17 -15.00
CA ASP A 144 -10.83 2.35 -13.98
C ASP A 144 -10.18 2.49 -12.59
N VAL A 145 -10.66 3.45 -11.82
CA VAL A 145 -10.16 3.73 -10.47
C VAL A 145 -11.19 3.29 -9.43
N PHE A 146 -10.72 2.62 -8.38
CA PHE A 146 -11.53 2.15 -7.28
C PHE A 146 -10.92 2.63 -5.97
N MET A 147 -11.78 2.85 -5.00
CA MET A 147 -11.44 3.14 -3.62
C MET A 147 -11.99 2.02 -2.74
N VAL A 148 -11.16 1.44 -1.89
CA VAL A 148 -11.53 0.37 -0.96
C VAL A 148 -11.15 0.79 0.45
N HIS A 149 -12.14 0.85 1.33
CA HIS A 149 -11.94 1.09 2.75
C HIS A 149 -11.50 -0.22 3.43
N LEU A 150 -10.27 -0.27 3.97
CA LEU A 150 -9.64 -1.52 4.38
C LEU A 150 -10.33 -2.19 5.57
N GLU A 151 -10.91 -1.42 6.49
CA GLU A 151 -11.60 -2.00 7.67
C GLU A 151 -13.02 -2.48 7.37
N SER A 152 -13.75 -1.71 6.56
CA SER A 152 -15.19 -1.95 6.31
C SER A 152 -15.45 -2.79 5.07
N MET A 153 -14.40 -3.08 4.31
CA MET A 153 -14.46 -3.85 3.06
C MET A 153 -15.35 -3.21 2.00
N GLN A 154 -15.67 -1.92 2.15
CA GLN A 154 -16.49 -1.22 1.17
C GLN A 154 -15.64 -0.80 -0.02
N CYS A 155 -16.08 -1.17 -1.22
CA CYS A 155 -15.47 -0.75 -2.48
C CYS A 155 -16.38 0.23 -3.20
N LYS A 156 -15.78 1.27 -3.76
CA LYS A 156 -16.45 2.27 -4.57
C LYS A 156 -15.66 2.51 -5.84
N LYS A 157 -16.29 2.30 -6.99
CA LYS A 157 -15.74 2.76 -8.28
C LYS A 157 -15.80 4.28 -8.32
N LEU A 158 -14.68 4.92 -8.64
CA LEU A 158 -14.63 6.35 -8.91
C LEU A 158 -14.98 6.58 -10.39
N SER A 159 -15.61 7.72 -10.68
CA SER A 159 -15.95 8.10 -12.06
C SER A 159 -14.72 8.44 -12.91
N GLN A 160 -13.57 8.60 -12.28
CA GLN A 160 -12.30 8.93 -12.90
C GLN A 160 -11.71 7.71 -13.62
N LYS A 161 -11.16 7.95 -14.80
CA LYS A 161 -10.29 7.01 -15.50
C LYS A 161 -8.92 7.62 -15.65
N LEU A 162 -7.89 6.89 -15.21
CA LEU A 162 -6.52 7.35 -15.29
C LEU A 162 -5.78 6.53 -16.36
N LYS A 163 -5.14 7.24 -17.30
CA LYS A 163 -4.36 6.60 -18.37
C LYS A 163 -3.01 6.07 -17.88
N TYR A 164 -2.47 6.65 -16.81
CA TYR A 164 -1.15 6.30 -16.26
C TYR A 164 -1.23 6.11 -14.74
N GLY A 165 -0.28 5.35 -14.19
CA GLY A 165 -0.17 5.06 -12.76
C GLY A 165 0.59 6.10 -11.95
N LEU A 166 0.89 7.26 -12.53
CA LEU A 166 1.61 8.33 -11.85
C LEU A 166 0.58 9.24 -11.17
N CYS A 167 0.27 8.94 -9.92
CA CYS A 167 -0.37 9.90 -9.03
C CYS A 167 0.72 10.54 -8.18
N TYR A 168 0.95 11.84 -8.37
CA TYR A 168 1.86 12.59 -7.49
C TYR A 168 1.16 12.87 -6.16
N PRO A 169 1.78 12.58 -5.00
CA PRO A 169 1.30 13.05 -3.70
C PRO A 169 1.07 14.56 -3.75
N PHE A 170 -0.19 15.00 -3.69
CA PHE A 170 -0.51 16.39 -3.40
C PHE A 170 -1.22 16.45 -2.06
N ALA A 171 -0.44 16.63 -0.99
CA ALA A 171 -0.99 17.12 0.27
C ALA A 171 -1.16 18.64 0.11
N SER A 172 -2.40 19.11 -0.06
CA SER A 172 -2.67 20.55 0.01
C SER A 172 -2.60 20.97 1.47
N PHE A 173 -1.55 21.66 1.88
CA PHE A 173 -1.49 22.30 3.19
C PHE A 173 -2.21 23.65 3.14
N TYR A 174 -3.54 23.63 3.01
CA TYR A 174 -4.32 24.83 3.34
C TYR A 174 -4.49 24.87 4.86
N ALA A 175 -3.55 25.50 5.56
CA ALA A 175 -3.91 26.13 6.82
C ALA A 175 -4.95 27.21 6.47
N ALA A 176 -6.12 27.16 7.11
CA ALA A 176 -7.09 28.24 6.97
C ALA A 176 -6.38 29.56 7.30
N GLY A 177 -6.27 30.44 6.30
CA GLY A 177 -5.78 31.79 6.51
C GLY A 177 -6.65 32.49 7.55
N LYS A 178 -6.01 33.16 8.51
CA LYS A 178 -6.67 34.02 9.48
C LYS A 178 -7.38 35.18 8.79
#